data_AF-A1RRP4-F1
#
_entry.id   AF-A1RRP4-F1
#
_cell.length_a   1.000
_cell.length_b   1.000
_cell.length_c   1.000
_cell.angle_alpha   90.00
_cell.angle_beta   90.00
_cell.angle_gamma   90.00
#
_symmetry.space_group_name_H-M   'P 1'
#
loop_
_entity.id
_entity.type
_entity.pdbx_description
1 polymer ?
#
loop_
_entity_poly.entity_id
_entity_poly.type
_entity_poly.pdbx_seq_one_letter_code
_entity_poly.pdbx_strand_id
1 'polypeptide(L)'
;MQYQIDDQIKNFLLALSRVLDIRIEKVLDLYFYVTPETVRIVEIVERGSKIVGLRLAVRSRKKPDVWYYVAVGEYGAKCTCEGNTVGGKICRHIIIGVITWNVLSLIKHGEGIDLSKLTWLYTREKDV
;
A
#
# COMPACT_ATOMS: atom_id res chain seq x y z
N MET A 1 -5.41 8.32 -22.49
CA MET A 1 -5.73 7.47 -21.33
C MET A 1 -4.50 7.15 -20.48
N GLN A 2 -3.40 6.62 -21.03
CA GLN A 2 -2.17 6.31 -20.27
C GLN A 2 -1.66 7.49 -19.41
N TYR A 3 -1.51 8.68 -20.01
CA TYR A 3 -1.04 9.89 -19.32
C TYR A 3 -1.88 10.30 -18.11
N GLN A 4 -3.20 10.06 -18.14
CA GLN A 4 -4.08 10.42 -17.03
C GLN A 4 -3.87 9.52 -15.81
N ILE A 5 -3.66 8.21 -16.03
CA ILE A 5 -3.40 7.25 -14.95
C ILE A 5 -2.05 7.55 -14.30
N ASP A 6 -1.02 7.85 -15.10
CA ASP A 6 0.31 8.16 -14.58
C ASP A 6 0.30 9.39 -13.67
N ASP A 7 -0.43 10.45 -14.05
CA ASP A 7 -0.54 11.65 -13.23
C ASP A 7 -1.38 11.40 -11.96
N GLN A 8 -2.42 10.57 -12.04
CA GLN A 8 -3.17 10.15 -10.86
C GLN A 8 -2.30 9.34 -9.88
N ILE A 9 -1.44 8.44 -10.39
CA ILE A 9 -0.49 7.70 -9.56
C ILE A 9 0.51 8.66 -8.91
N LYS A 10 1.12 9.58 -9.66
CA LYS A 10 2.07 10.57 -9.10
C LYS A 10 1.43 11.40 -8.00
N ASN A 11 0.24 11.94 -8.25
CA ASN A 11 -0.49 12.73 -7.27
C ASN A 11 -0.82 11.93 -6.01
N PHE A 12 -1.19 10.66 -6.18
CA PHE A 12 -1.42 9.75 -5.06
C PHE A 12 -0.15 9.51 -4.23
N LEU A 13 1.00 9.24 -4.87
CA LEU A 13 2.27 9.00 -4.17
C LEU A 13 2.74 10.25 -3.40
N LEU A 14 2.56 11.46 -3.98
CA LEU A 14 2.83 12.73 -3.30
C LEU A 14 1.89 12.96 -2.11
N ALA A 15 0.61 12.63 -2.24
CA ALA A 15 -0.33 12.73 -1.13
C ALA A 15 0.02 11.73 -0.01
N LEU A 16 0.37 10.50 -0.38
CA LEU A 16 0.78 9.46 0.55
C LEU A 16 2.04 9.85 1.33
N SER A 17 3.04 10.46 0.68
CA SER A 17 4.24 10.93 1.35
C SER A 17 3.94 12.00 2.40
N ARG A 18 3.02 12.94 2.09
CA ARG A 18 2.56 13.98 3.02
C ARG A 18 1.79 13.39 4.20
N VAL A 19 0.88 12.44 3.96
CA VAL A 19 0.09 11.78 5.02
C VAL A 19 0.97 10.99 5.98
N LEU A 20 2.00 10.33 5.45
CA LEU A 20 2.92 9.53 6.24
C LEU A 20 4.04 10.36 6.90
N ASP A 21 4.16 11.64 6.55
CA ASP A 21 5.28 12.52 6.93
C ASP A 21 6.65 11.89 6.61
N ILE A 22 6.78 11.36 5.40
CA ILE A 22 8.03 10.78 4.91
C ILE A 22 8.44 11.39 3.57
N ARG A 23 9.74 11.33 3.31
CA ARG A 23 10.35 11.73 2.04
C ARG A 23 9.74 10.97 0.86
N ILE A 24 9.44 11.68 -0.23
CA ILE A 24 8.82 11.12 -1.44
C ILE A 24 9.69 10.01 -2.06
N GLU A 25 11.01 10.12 -1.96
CA GLU A 25 11.97 9.12 -2.43
C GLU A 25 11.74 7.76 -1.76
N LYS A 26 11.39 7.74 -0.46
CA LYS A 26 11.05 6.48 0.24
C LYS A 26 9.77 5.87 -0.31
N VAL A 27 8.78 6.69 -0.67
CA VAL A 27 7.52 6.21 -1.25
C VAL A 27 7.77 5.66 -2.66
N LEU A 28 8.58 6.34 -3.46
CA LEU A 28 8.99 5.88 -4.79
C LEU A 28 9.77 4.58 -4.73
N ASP A 29 10.71 4.44 -3.79
CA ASP A 29 11.45 3.19 -3.56
C ASP A 29 10.52 2.01 -3.26
N LEU A 30 9.38 2.26 -2.61
CA LEU A 30 8.37 1.23 -2.34
C LEU A 30 7.49 0.96 -3.54
N TYR A 31 7.14 1.99 -4.33
CA TYR A 31 6.43 1.85 -5.59
C TYR A 31 7.23 0.99 -6.59
N PHE A 32 8.50 1.32 -6.82
CA PHE A 32 9.38 0.56 -7.72
C PHE A 32 9.80 -0.80 -7.17
N TYR A 33 9.65 -1.02 -5.87
CA TYR A 33 9.85 -2.35 -5.30
C TYR A 33 8.77 -3.34 -5.72
N VAL A 34 7.59 -2.89 -6.16
CA VAL A 34 6.47 -3.77 -6.52
C VAL A 34 6.72 -4.43 -7.89
N THR A 35 7.15 -5.69 -7.87
CA THR A 35 7.25 -6.57 -9.05
C THR A 35 6.63 -7.92 -8.72
N PRO A 36 6.30 -8.78 -9.72
CA PRO A 36 5.81 -10.13 -9.45
C PRO A 36 6.76 -11.01 -8.62
N GLU A 37 8.06 -10.70 -8.59
CA GLU A 37 9.05 -11.45 -7.80
C GLU A 37 9.08 -11.02 -6.32
N THR A 38 8.62 -9.81 -6.02
CA THR A 38 8.70 -9.19 -4.69
C THR A 38 7.34 -9.02 -4.03
N VAL A 39 6.26 -8.95 -4.81
CA VAL A 39 4.89 -8.74 -4.33
C VAL A 39 3.94 -9.65 -5.09
N ARG A 40 3.13 -10.41 -4.35
CA ARG A 40 2.08 -11.26 -4.90
C ARG A 40 0.73 -10.82 -4.36
N ILE A 41 -0.24 -10.64 -5.24
CA ILE A 41 -1.63 -10.41 -4.84
C ILE A 41 -2.20 -11.75 -4.38
N VAL A 42 -2.64 -11.81 -3.13
CA VAL A 42 -3.27 -13.01 -2.53
C VAL A 42 -4.78 -12.92 -2.67
N GLU A 43 -5.35 -11.74 -2.43
CA GLU A 43 -6.79 -11.51 -2.47
C GLU A 43 -7.11 -10.06 -2.83
N ILE A 44 -8.14 -9.85 -3.64
CA ILE A 44 -8.74 -8.54 -3.90
C ILE A 44 -10.13 -8.57 -3.26
N VAL A 45 -10.41 -7.63 -2.35
CA VAL A 45 -11.70 -7.55 -1.67
C VAL A 45 -12.53 -6.45 -2.30
N GLU A 46 -13.67 -6.84 -2.88
CA GLU A 46 -14.55 -5.92 -3.62
C GLU A 46 -15.90 -5.76 -2.94
N ARG A 47 -16.46 -4.56 -2.99
CA ARG A 47 -17.85 -4.28 -2.61
C ARG A 47 -18.47 -3.38 -3.67
N GLY A 48 -19.48 -3.92 -4.36
CA GLY A 48 -20.09 -3.24 -5.49
C GLY A 48 -19.07 -2.97 -6.59
N SER A 49 -18.93 -1.70 -6.99
CA SER A 49 -18.01 -1.26 -8.04
C SER A 49 -16.65 -0.77 -7.52
N LYS A 50 -16.25 -1.12 -6.29
CA LYS A 50 -15.02 -0.63 -5.66
C LYS A 50 -14.21 -1.75 -5.01
N ILE A 51 -12.89 -1.64 -5.12
CA ILE A 51 -11.96 -2.41 -4.30
C ILE A 51 -11.88 -1.75 -2.93
N VAL A 52 -12.27 -2.46 -1.88
CA VAL A 52 -12.29 -1.97 -0.48
C VAL A 52 -11.12 -2.46 0.36
N GLY A 53 -10.32 -3.37 -0.19
CA GLY A 53 -9.11 -3.85 0.45
C GLY A 53 -8.35 -4.86 -0.39
N LEU A 54 -7.14 -5.17 0.05
CA LEU A 54 -6.24 -6.12 -0.57
C LEU A 54 -5.55 -6.98 0.46
N ARG A 55 -5.22 -8.21 0.08
CA ARG A 55 -4.20 -9.02 0.74
C ARG A 55 -3.04 -9.27 -0.22
N LEU A 56 -1.83 -9.01 0.25
CA LEU A 56 -0.61 -9.27 -0.50
C LEU A 56 0.35 -10.15 0.32
N ALA A 57 1.22 -10.87 -0.39
CA ALA A 57 2.45 -11.39 0.16
C ALA A 57 3.60 -10.52 -0.36
N VAL A 58 4.41 -9.96 0.55
CA VAL A 58 5.54 -9.09 0.23
C VAL A 58 6.83 -9.76 0.69
N ARG A 59 7.77 -9.96 -0.23
CA ARG A 59 9.05 -10.62 0.03
C ARG A 59 9.91 -9.77 0.97
N SER A 60 10.63 -10.41 1.88
CA SER A 60 11.58 -9.74 2.76
C SER A 60 12.82 -9.30 1.97
N ARG A 61 13.23 -8.03 2.12
CA ARG A 61 14.52 -7.55 1.55
C ARG A 61 15.75 -8.20 2.19
N LYS A 62 15.65 -8.65 3.45
CA LYS A 62 16.77 -9.22 4.21
C LYS A 62 16.86 -10.74 4.13
N LYS A 63 15.72 -11.41 3.91
CA LYS A 63 15.60 -12.87 3.94
C LYS A 63 14.82 -13.33 2.71
N PRO A 64 15.48 -13.66 1.59
CA PRO A 64 14.80 -13.93 0.32
C PRO A 64 13.74 -15.04 0.37
N ASP A 65 13.82 -15.98 1.32
CA ASP A 65 12.84 -17.08 1.43
C ASP A 65 11.63 -16.73 2.32
N VAL A 66 11.60 -15.53 2.90
CA VAL A 66 10.55 -15.08 3.81
C VAL A 66 9.59 -14.13 3.09
N TRP A 67 8.29 -14.41 3.24
CA TRP A 67 7.20 -13.57 2.79
C TRP A 67 6.42 -13.03 3.99
N TYR A 68 6.14 -11.73 3.99
CA TYR A 68 5.25 -11.09 4.95
C TYR A 68 3.89 -10.89 4.31
N TYR A 69 2.84 -11.31 5.02
CA TYR A 69 1.47 -11.14 4.56
C TYR A 69 0.95 -9.82 5.09
N VAL A 70 0.32 -9.05 4.21
CA VAL A 70 -0.25 -7.75 4.53
C VAL A 70 -1.70 -7.72 4.08
N ALA A 71 -2.56 -7.22 4.95
CA ALA A 71 -3.94 -6.87 4.63
C ALA A 71 -4.11 -5.37 4.83
N VAL A 72 -4.63 -4.68 3.82
CA VAL A 72 -5.01 -3.26 3.87
C VAL A 72 -6.45 -3.11 3.44
N GLY A 73 -7.17 -2.16 4.03
CA GLY A 73 -8.51 -1.80 3.61
C GLY A 73 -8.99 -0.53 4.31
N GLU A 74 -10.24 -0.16 4.04
CA GLU A 74 -10.85 1.08 4.53
C GLU A 74 -10.70 1.25 6.05
N TYR A 75 -10.96 0.18 6.82
CA TYR A 75 -11.01 0.23 8.27
C TYR A 75 -9.68 -0.05 8.97
N GLY A 76 -8.64 -0.44 8.24
CA GLY A 76 -7.36 -0.75 8.88
C GLY A 76 -6.36 -1.48 8.01
N ALA A 77 -5.19 -1.68 8.60
CA ALA A 77 -4.14 -2.52 8.06
C ALA A 77 -3.51 -3.41 9.12
N LYS A 78 -3.05 -4.59 8.67
CA LYS A 78 -2.28 -5.57 9.43
C LYS A 78 -1.18 -6.15 8.57
N CYS A 79 -0.02 -6.40 9.15
CA CYS A 79 1.10 -7.06 8.51
C CYS A 79 1.72 -8.06 9.49
N THR A 80 2.20 -9.20 8.98
CA THR A 80 2.84 -10.24 9.80
C THR A 80 4.29 -9.93 10.18
N CYS A 81 4.87 -8.80 9.74
CA CYS A 81 6.21 -8.42 10.15
C CYS A 81 6.25 -7.89 11.59
N GLU A 82 7.39 -8.02 12.24
CA GLU A 82 7.59 -7.61 13.65
C GLU A 82 7.17 -6.16 13.93
N GLY A 83 7.56 -5.22 13.07
CA GLY A 83 7.21 -3.80 13.23
C GLY A 83 5.71 -3.53 13.34
N ASN A 84 4.85 -4.32 12.67
CA ASN A 84 3.41 -4.20 12.80
C ASN A 84 2.82 -5.13 13.86
N THR A 85 3.24 -6.41 13.90
CA THR A 85 2.71 -7.41 14.83
C THR A 85 2.97 -7.02 16.29
N VAL A 86 4.20 -6.60 16.60
CA VAL A 86 4.63 -6.24 17.95
C VAL A 86 4.46 -4.74 18.18
N GLY A 87 4.92 -3.93 17.23
CA GLY A 87 4.94 -2.47 17.38
C GLY A 87 3.63 -1.76 17.01
N GLY A 88 2.68 -2.44 16.37
CA GLY A 88 1.45 -1.80 15.85
C GLY A 88 1.69 -0.75 14.75
N LYS A 89 2.94 -0.63 14.25
CA LYS A 89 3.37 0.47 13.39
C LYS A 89 2.94 0.29 11.94
N ILE A 90 2.87 1.40 11.21
CA ILE A 90 2.78 1.39 9.74
C ILE A 90 4.15 1.05 9.20
N CYS A 91 4.32 -0.20 8.75
CA CYS A 91 5.56 -0.66 8.14
C CYS A 91 5.55 -0.49 6.62
N ARG A 92 6.72 -0.61 5.99
CA ARG A 92 6.88 -0.62 4.52
C ARG A 92 5.92 -1.55 3.77
N HIS A 93 5.55 -2.70 4.34
CA HIS A 93 4.67 -3.68 3.67
C HIS A 93 3.23 -3.15 3.59
N ILE A 94 2.78 -2.41 4.60
CA ILE A 94 1.48 -1.74 4.60
C ILE A 94 1.44 -0.64 3.55
N ILE A 95 2.52 0.13 3.44
CA ILE A 95 2.63 1.20 2.43
C ILE A 95 2.61 0.59 1.02
N ILE A 96 3.34 -0.51 0.79
CA ILE A 96 3.26 -1.28 -0.46
C ILE A 96 1.81 -1.72 -0.73
N GLY A 97 1.11 -2.24 0.29
CA GLY A 97 -0.30 -2.60 0.20
C GLY A 97 -1.19 -1.45 -0.29
N VAL A 98 -1.03 -0.27 0.32
CA VAL A 98 -1.79 0.95 -0.01
C VAL A 98 -1.49 1.43 -1.44
N ILE A 99 -0.22 1.39 -1.85
CA ILE A 99 0.20 1.73 -3.21
C ILE A 99 -0.41 0.79 -4.23
N THR A 100 -0.27 -0.53 -4.03
CA THR A 100 -0.85 -1.54 -4.92
C THR A 100 -2.37 -1.43 -5.00
N TRP A 101 -3.03 -1.13 -3.88
CA TRP A 101 -4.48 -0.90 -3.85
C TRP A 101 -4.90 0.29 -4.71
N ASN A 102 -4.20 1.41 -4.61
CA ASN A 102 -4.49 2.56 -5.47
C ASN A 102 -4.31 2.24 -6.96
N VAL A 103 -3.18 1.60 -7.32
CA VAL A 103 -2.88 1.25 -8.72
C VAL A 103 -3.94 0.30 -9.28
N LEU A 104 -4.31 -0.74 -8.54
CA LEU A 104 -5.36 -1.67 -9.00
C LEU A 104 -6.73 -0.98 -9.12
N SER A 105 -7.07 -0.08 -8.21
CA SER A 105 -8.34 0.66 -8.25
C SER A 105 -8.40 1.57 -9.48
N LEU A 106 -7.31 2.29 -9.78
CA LEU A 106 -7.20 3.11 -10.99
C LEU A 106 -7.30 2.28 -12.26
N ILE A 107 -6.60 1.16 -12.34
CA ILE A 107 -6.62 0.29 -13.53
C ILE A 107 -8.01 -0.33 -13.75
N LYS A 108 -8.64 -0.84 -12.68
CA LYS A 108 -9.89 -1.61 -12.79
C LYS A 108 -11.13 -0.71 -12.87
N HIS A 109 -11.12 0.44 -12.19
CA HIS A 109 -12.31 1.27 -12.00
C HIS A 109 -12.14 2.74 -12.43
N GLY A 110 -10.92 3.17 -12.78
CA GLY A 110 -10.63 4.57 -13.12
C GLY A 110 -10.67 5.54 -11.92
N GLU A 111 -10.91 5.02 -10.71
CA GLU A 111 -10.99 5.80 -9.47
C GLU A 111 -9.91 5.30 -8.50
N GLY A 112 -9.06 6.21 -8.03
CA GLY A 112 -8.05 5.93 -7.02
C GLY A 112 -8.64 5.86 -5.61
N ILE A 113 -7.84 5.46 -4.64
CA ILE A 113 -8.29 5.43 -3.25
C ILE A 113 -8.23 6.83 -2.63
N ASP A 114 -9.22 7.14 -1.80
CA ASP A 114 -9.25 8.38 -1.02
C ASP A 114 -8.54 8.18 0.32
N LEU A 115 -7.32 8.75 0.45
CA LEU A 115 -6.51 8.64 1.66
C LEU A 115 -7.18 9.24 2.90
N SER A 116 -8.09 10.21 2.74
CA SER A 116 -8.77 10.83 3.88
C SER A 116 -9.69 9.83 4.61
N LYS A 117 -10.15 8.79 3.93
CA LYS A 117 -10.97 7.71 4.51
C LYS A 117 -10.14 6.71 5.31
N LEU A 118 -8.83 6.69 5.12
CA LEU A 118 -7.90 5.78 5.81
C LEU A 118 -7.40 6.43 7.09
N THR A 119 -8.31 6.69 8.04
CA THR A 119 -8.01 7.39 9.30
C THR A 119 -6.86 6.74 10.09
N TRP A 120 -6.68 5.43 9.97
CA TRP A 120 -5.61 4.67 10.58
C TRP A 120 -4.20 5.00 10.05
N LEU A 121 -4.06 5.66 8.88
CA LEU A 121 -2.77 6.17 8.40
C LEU A 121 -2.27 7.34 9.26
N TYR A 122 -3.18 8.13 9.81
CA TYR A 122 -2.86 9.34 10.56
C TYR A 122 -2.50 9.01 12.02
N THR A 123 -3.17 8.04 12.62
CA THR A 123 -3.12 7.80 14.08
C THR A 123 -2.01 6.88 14.55
N ARG A 124 -1.40 6.08 13.67
CA ARG A 124 -0.40 5.08 14.06
C ARG A 124 1.02 5.61 13.94
N GLU A 125 1.92 5.11 14.78
CA GLU A 125 3.37 5.33 14.61
C GLU A 125 3.86 4.71 13.29
N LYS A 126 4.86 5.34 12.69
CA LYS A 126 5.41 4.97 11.38
C LYS A 126 6.78 4.33 11.57
N ASP A 127 7.03 3.20 10.91
CA ASP A 127 8.30 2.46 10.92
C ASP A 127 8.78 2.28 9.47
N VAL A 128 9.25 3.37 8.89
CA VAL A 128 9.50 3.53 7.45
C VAL A 128 10.88 4.12 7.21
#